data_AF-A0A150HZG9-F1
#
_entry.id   AF-A0A150HZG9-F1
#
_cell.length_a   1.000
_cell.length_b   1.000
_cell.length_c   1.000
_cell.angle_alpha   90.00
_cell.angle_beta   90.00
_cell.angle_gamma   90.00
#
_symmetry.space_group_name_H-M   'P 1'
#
loop_
_entity.id
_entity.type
_entity.pdbx_description
1 polymer ?
#
loop_
_entity_poly.entity_id
_entity_poly.type
_entity_poly.pdbx_seq_one_letter_code
_entity_poly.pdbx_strand_id
1 'polypeptide(L)'
;MKKNHLLFILSTSLTLLACSSAQSAEQSKLKLGTSAIEFAAQTKCSHDIDDFAAWKVASRLMSSELKKQKKKHICKCVGKNAPTVLSPSELALAAVDSKARTALTGVAVAKTMNACVSEVIK
;
A
#
# COMPACT_ATOMS: atom_id res chain seq x y z
N MET A 1 -50.36 -7.03 -57.72
CA MET A 1 -50.80 -6.03 -56.71
C MET A 1 -50.07 -6.30 -55.40
N LYS A 2 -49.46 -5.25 -54.82
CA LYS A 2 -49.12 -5.02 -53.40
C LYS A 2 -48.13 -5.99 -52.72
N LYS A 3 -47.08 -5.56 -52.00
CA LYS A 3 -46.56 -4.22 -51.65
C LYS A 3 -45.25 -4.45 -50.87
N ASN A 4 -44.11 -4.02 -51.41
CA ASN A 4 -42.87 -3.79 -50.64
C ASN A 4 -43.12 -2.66 -49.64
N HIS A 5 -42.70 -2.81 -48.39
CA HIS A 5 -42.47 -1.67 -47.49
C HIS A 5 -41.25 -1.92 -46.60
N LEU A 6 -40.20 -1.13 -46.86
CA LEU A 6 -39.22 -0.69 -45.88
C LEU A 6 -39.91 -0.06 -44.67
N LEU A 7 -39.34 -0.28 -43.47
CA LEU A 7 -39.22 0.62 -42.29
C LEU A 7 -38.73 -0.25 -41.11
N PHE A 8 -37.42 -0.35 -40.81
CA PHE A 8 -36.64 0.55 -39.94
C PHE A 8 -37.37 0.88 -38.63
N ILE A 9 -37.08 0.18 -37.51
CA ILE A 9 -36.78 0.79 -36.19
C ILE A 9 -35.82 -0.14 -35.41
N LEU A 10 -34.70 0.48 -35.06
CA LEU A 10 -33.56 0.06 -34.28
C LEU A 10 -33.92 -0.60 -32.93
N SER A 11 -33.74 -1.92 -32.82
CA SER A 11 -33.55 -2.59 -31.53
C SER A 11 -32.06 -2.76 -31.28
N THR A 12 -31.44 -1.76 -30.64
CA THR A 12 -30.15 -1.95 -30.00
C THR A 12 -30.29 -1.48 -28.56
N SER A 13 -30.44 -2.45 -27.69
CA SER A 13 -30.58 -2.35 -26.25
C SER A 13 -29.50 -1.42 -25.67
N LEU A 14 -29.92 -0.39 -24.95
CA LEU A 14 -29.06 0.41 -24.09
C LEU A 14 -28.76 -0.39 -22.82
N THR A 15 -27.86 -1.37 -22.89
CA THR A 15 -27.40 -2.10 -21.72
C THR A 15 -26.24 -1.36 -21.05
N LEU A 16 -26.58 -0.55 -20.05
CA LEU A 16 -25.80 -0.12 -18.88
C LEU A 16 -24.25 -0.19 -18.97
N LEU A 17 -23.62 0.93 -19.29
CA LEU A 17 -22.19 1.22 -19.05
C LEU A 17 -21.87 1.52 -17.57
N ALA A 18 -22.52 0.86 -16.60
CA ALA A 18 -22.30 1.12 -15.17
C ALA A 18 -21.13 0.32 -14.55
N CYS A 19 -20.48 -0.58 -15.31
CA CYS A 19 -19.44 -1.47 -14.78
C CYS A 19 -18.02 -0.85 -14.72
N SER A 20 -17.72 0.18 -15.52
CA SER A 20 -16.37 0.76 -15.57
C SER A 20 -16.04 1.71 -14.39
N SER A 21 -17.04 2.34 -13.78
CA SER A 21 -16.83 3.28 -12.67
C SER A 21 -16.50 2.57 -11.35
N ALA A 22 -17.18 1.46 -11.06
CA ALA A 22 -16.93 0.66 -9.86
C ALA A 22 -15.51 0.06 -9.85
N GLN A 23 -15.05 -0.46 -10.99
CA GLN A 23 -13.73 -1.06 -11.11
C GLN A 23 -12.59 -0.02 -11.00
N SER A 24 -12.83 1.19 -11.51
CA SER A 24 -11.90 2.33 -11.39
C SER A 24 -11.80 2.87 -9.96
N ALA A 25 -12.92 2.88 -9.23
CA ALA A 25 -12.96 3.32 -7.84
C ALA A 25 -12.21 2.35 -6.90
N GLU A 26 -12.34 1.04 -7.11
CA GLU A 26 -11.65 0.02 -6.32
C GLU A 26 -10.13 0.02 -6.58
N GLN A 27 -9.69 0.14 -7.83
CA GLN A 27 -8.26 0.32 -8.13
C GLN A 27 -7.68 1.60 -7.49
N SER A 28 -8.47 2.68 -7.45
CA SER A 28 -8.05 3.93 -6.82
C SER A 28 -7.88 3.78 -5.31
N LYS A 29 -8.80 3.11 -4.62
CA LYS A 29 -8.68 2.80 -3.19
C LYS A 29 -7.45 1.93 -2.92
N LEU A 30 -7.21 0.89 -3.72
CA LEU A 30 -6.02 0.05 -3.56
C LEU A 30 -4.73 0.86 -3.68
N LYS A 31 -4.62 1.72 -4.70
CA LYS A 31 -3.44 2.58 -4.89
C LYS A 31 -3.24 3.54 -3.72
N LEU A 32 -4.32 4.18 -3.26
CA LEU A 32 -4.30 5.06 -2.10
C LEU A 32 -3.91 4.33 -0.82
N GLY A 33 -4.45 3.13 -0.59
CA GLY A 33 -4.14 2.26 0.53
C GLY A 33 -2.66 1.88 0.56
N THR A 34 -2.13 1.43 -0.58
CA THR A 34 -0.71 1.12 -0.75
C THR A 34 0.18 2.30 -0.41
N SER A 35 -0.07 3.48 -1.00
CA SER A 35 0.74 4.67 -0.72
C SER A 35 0.58 5.17 0.72
N ALA A 36 -0.61 5.07 1.29
CA ALA A 36 -0.87 5.46 2.67
C ALA A 36 -0.14 4.55 3.66
N ILE A 37 -0.15 3.23 3.44
CA ILE A 37 0.59 2.27 4.26
C ILE A 37 2.09 2.44 4.06
N GLU A 38 2.59 2.64 2.84
CA GLU A 38 4.01 2.88 2.58
C GLU A 38 4.53 4.08 3.37
N PHE A 39 3.85 5.23 3.26
CA PHE A 39 4.24 6.45 3.97
C PHE A 39 4.12 6.30 5.49
N ALA A 40 3.00 5.76 5.97
CA ALA A 40 2.76 5.58 7.39
C ALA A 40 3.75 4.60 8.02
N ALA A 41 4.12 3.52 7.30
CA ALA A 41 5.08 2.54 7.77
C ALA A 41 6.51 3.11 7.81
N GLN A 42 6.92 3.87 6.80
CA GLN A 42 8.21 4.57 6.85
C GLN A 42 8.29 5.55 8.03
N THR A 43 7.21 6.28 8.27
CA THR A 43 7.11 7.23 9.38
C THR A 43 7.17 6.49 10.72
N LYS A 44 6.33 5.48 10.92
CA LYS A 44 6.31 4.66 12.13
C LYS A 44 7.66 3.99 12.39
N CYS A 45 8.30 3.44 11.37
CA CYS A 45 9.65 2.91 11.50
C CYS A 45 10.63 3.98 12.00
N SER A 46 10.57 5.20 11.46
CA SER A 46 11.50 6.26 11.87
C SER A 46 11.35 6.63 13.35
N HIS A 47 10.14 6.50 13.90
CA HIS A 47 9.89 6.68 15.34
C HIS A 47 10.33 5.47 16.17
N ASP A 48 10.10 4.25 15.68
CA ASP A 48 10.28 3.02 16.48
C ASP A 48 11.67 2.38 16.33
N ILE A 49 12.44 2.72 15.28
CA ILE A 49 13.68 2.02 14.91
C ILE A 49 14.72 2.04 16.03
N ASP A 50 14.81 3.14 16.77
CA ASP A 50 15.76 3.26 17.88
C ASP A 50 15.44 2.34 19.04
N ASP A 51 14.20 1.89 19.17
CA ASP A 51 13.77 0.93 20.17
C ASP A 51 13.84 -0.52 19.72
N PHE A 52 14.02 -0.75 18.43
CA PHE A 52 14.05 -2.08 17.85
C PHE A 52 15.32 -2.86 18.22
N ALA A 53 15.15 -4.04 18.83
CA ALA A 53 16.25 -4.82 19.39
C ALA A 53 17.35 -5.17 18.38
N ALA A 54 16.98 -5.61 17.17
CA ALA A 54 17.97 -5.96 16.15
C ALA A 54 18.77 -4.74 15.68
N TRP A 55 18.14 -3.56 15.59
CA TRP A 55 18.84 -2.31 15.32
C TRP A 55 19.76 -1.89 16.48
N LYS A 56 19.30 -2.00 17.73
CA LYS A 56 20.12 -1.71 18.92
C LYS A 56 21.39 -2.54 18.96
N VAL A 57 21.35 -3.80 18.52
CA VAL A 57 22.53 -4.67 18.44
C VAL A 57 23.42 -4.29 17.26
N ALA A 58 22.85 -4.18 16.06
CA ALA A 58 23.62 -3.89 14.85
C ALA A 58 24.30 -2.52 14.86
N SER A 59 23.68 -1.53 15.51
CA SER A 59 24.17 -0.14 15.49
C SER A 59 25.22 0.17 16.57
N ARG A 60 25.55 -0.74 17.49
CA ARG A 60 26.41 -0.44 18.66
C ARG A 60 27.76 0.16 18.28
N LEU A 61 28.39 -0.37 17.23
CA LEU A 61 29.72 0.04 16.78
C LEU A 61 29.70 1.08 15.65
N MET A 62 28.51 1.53 15.24
CA MET A 62 28.36 2.50 14.16
C MET A 62 28.57 3.94 14.64
N SER A 63 29.20 4.77 13.80
CA SER A 63 29.23 6.21 13.99
C SER A 63 27.84 6.84 13.89
N SER A 64 27.67 8.06 14.40
CA SER A 64 26.39 8.80 14.32
C SER A 64 25.92 8.99 12.88
N GLU A 65 26.84 9.30 11.96
CA GLU A 65 26.52 9.49 10.54
C GLU A 65 26.05 8.18 9.90
N LEU A 66 26.78 7.09 10.13
CA LEU A 66 26.39 5.78 9.60
C LEU A 66 25.05 5.32 10.18
N LYS A 67 24.78 5.60 11.47
CA LYS A 67 23.48 5.35 12.09
C LYS A 67 22.36 6.09 11.37
N LYS A 68 22.53 7.40 11.15
CA LYS A 68 21.53 8.23 10.46
C LYS A 68 21.26 7.73 9.05
N GLN A 69 22.31 7.40 8.30
CA GLN A 69 22.20 6.86 6.96
C GLN A 69 21.45 5.52 6.95
N LYS A 70 21.89 4.55 7.76
CA LYS A 70 21.30 3.20 7.80
C LYS A 70 19.85 3.21 8.29
N LYS A 71 19.49 4.02 9.31
CA LYS A 71 18.09 4.22 9.72
C LYS A 71 17.19 4.66 8.57
N LYS A 72 17.64 5.68 7.81
CA LYS A 72 16.90 6.17 6.65
C LYS A 72 16.67 5.07 5.61
N HIS A 73 17.69 4.25 5.35
CA HIS A 73 17.57 3.12 4.43
C HIS A 73 16.66 2.01 4.95
N ILE A 74 16.76 1.65 6.23
CA ILE A 74 15.89 0.64 6.87
C ILE A 74 14.44 1.09 6.79
N CYS A 75 14.12 2.33 7.16
CA CYS A 75 12.73 2.79 7.14
C CYS A 75 12.19 3.01 5.73
N LYS A 76 13.05 3.32 4.76
CA LYS A 76 12.66 3.27 3.34
C LYS A 76 12.37 1.84 2.87
N CYS A 77 13.14 0.84 3.32
CA CYS A 77 12.85 -0.56 3.05
C CYS A 77 11.52 -0.99 3.67
N VAL A 78 11.27 -0.60 4.94
CA VAL A 78 10.01 -0.90 5.64
C VAL A 78 8.83 -0.28 4.90
N GLY A 79 8.91 1.00 4.52
CA GLY A 79 7.86 1.66 3.75
C GLY A 79 7.53 0.90 2.46
N LYS A 80 8.55 0.52 1.68
CA LYS A 80 8.36 -0.21 0.42
C LYS A 80 7.75 -1.60 0.59
N ASN A 81 8.13 -2.33 1.64
CA ASN A 81 7.68 -3.70 1.86
C ASN A 81 6.41 -3.80 2.72
N ALA A 82 6.03 -2.75 3.44
CA ALA A 82 4.87 -2.77 4.32
C ALA A 82 3.54 -3.06 3.58
N PRO A 83 3.27 -2.49 2.39
CA PRO A 83 2.05 -2.84 1.66
C PRO A 83 2.02 -4.27 1.14
N THR A 84 3.18 -4.90 0.89
CA THR A 84 3.26 -6.22 0.24
C THR A 84 2.89 -7.38 1.17
N VAL A 85 2.88 -7.13 2.48
CA VAL A 85 2.48 -8.11 3.51
C VAL A 85 1.01 -8.01 3.91
N LEU A 86 0.24 -7.16 3.23
CA LEU A 86 -1.20 -6.96 3.41
C LEU A 86 -1.98 -7.43 2.19
N SER A 87 -3.21 -7.87 2.42
CA SER A 87 -4.14 -8.21 1.34
C SER A 87 -4.71 -6.96 0.65
N PRO A 88 -5.22 -7.09 -0.59
CA PRO A 88 -5.89 -6.00 -1.27
C PRO A 88 -7.06 -5.40 -0.48
N SER A 89 -7.87 -6.21 0.20
CA SER A 89 -8.99 -5.71 1.01
C SER A 89 -8.53 -4.90 2.22
N GLU A 90 -7.45 -5.30 2.88
CA GLU A 90 -6.83 -4.53 3.96
C GLU A 90 -6.29 -3.19 3.46
N LEU A 91 -5.65 -3.17 2.29
CA LEU A 91 -5.17 -1.93 1.67
C LEU A 91 -6.33 -1.00 1.30
N ALA A 92 -7.38 -1.52 0.67
CA ALA A 92 -8.57 -0.75 0.33
C ALA A 92 -9.26 -0.20 1.59
N LEU A 93 -9.34 -0.98 2.67
CA LEU A 93 -9.87 -0.54 3.95
C LEU A 93 -9.00 0.57 4.56
N ALA A 94 -7.67 0.41 4.55
CA ALA A 94 -6.74 1.43 5.01
C ALA A 94 -6.89 2.74 4.23
N ALA A 95 -7.31 2.71 2.96
CA ALA A 95 -7.52 3.91 2.16
C ALA A 95 -8.66 4.80 2.68
N VAL A 96 -9.70 4.19 3.28
CA VAL A 96 -10.94 4.90 3.67
C VAL A 96 -11.15 4.98 5.18
N ASP A 97 -10.45 4.15 5.96
CA ASP A 97 -10.55 4.11 7.42
C ASP A 97 -9.18 4.41 8.05
N SER A 98 -9.09 5.49 8.82
CA SER A 98 -7.86 5.94 9.47
C SER A 98 -7.42 5.03 10.61
N LYS A 99 -8.36 4.45 11.37
CA LYS A 99 -8.08 3.52 12.46
C LYS A 99 -7.54 2.20 11.92
N ALA A 100 -8.16 1.67 10.87
CA ALA A 100 -7.68 0.50 10.16
C ALA A 100 -6.30 0.73 9.57
N ARG A 101 -6.07 1.89 8.94
CA ARG A 101 -4.75 2.29 8.44
C ARG A 101 -3.69 2.25 9.54
N THR A 102 -3.93 2.87 10.69
CA THR A 102 -2.98 2.87 11.82
C THR A 102 -2.69 1.45 12.32
N ALA A 103 -3.72 0.63 12.50
CA ALA A 103 -3.56 -0.76 12.96
C ALA A 103 -2.76 -1.60 11.94
N LEU A 104 -3.13 -1.53 10.66
CA LEU A 104 -2.48 -2.26 9.58
C LEU A 104 -1.05 -1.78 9.34
N THR A 105 -0.77 -0.49 9.48
CA THR A 105 0.61 0.04 9.50
C THR A 105 1.43 -0.61 10.62
N GLY A 106 0.86 -0.74 11.83
CA GLY A 106 1.52 -1.42 12.94
C GLY A 106 1.88 -2.87 12.61
N VAL A 107 0.91 -3.63 12.07
CA VAL A 107 1.12 -5.02 11.64
C VAL A 107 2.18 -5.12 10.54
N ALA A 108 2.10 -4.27 9.52
CA ALA A 108 3.00 -4.29 8.38
C ALA A 108 4.45 -3.93 8.77
N VAL A 109 4.64 -2.93 9.64
CA VAL A 109 5.95 -2.58 10.19
C VAL A 109 6.53 -3.76 10.99
N ALA A 110 5.74 -4.38 11.86
CA ALA A 110 6.22 -5.52 12.66
C ALA A 110 6.67 -6.70 11.79
N LYS A 111 5.94 -6.99 10.70
CA LYS A 111 6.29 -8.07 9.75
C LYS A 111 7.54 -7.78 8.92
N THR A 112 7.84 -6.52 8.64
CA THR A 112 8.92 -6.14 7.70
C THR A 112 10.22 -5.69 8.38
N MET A 113 10.15 -5.20 9.62
CA MET A 113 11.28 -4.55 10.30
C MET A 113 12.53 -5.44 10.39
N ASN A 114 12.38 -6.70 10.82
CA ASN A 114 13.51 -7.64 10.94
C ASN A 114 14.23 -7.86 9.59
N ALA A 115 13.45 -8.11 8.54
CA ALA A 115 13.99 -8.35 7.20
C ALA A 115 14.73 -7.11 6.68
N CYS A 116 14.16 -5.92 6.84
CA CYS A 116 14.77 -4.67 6.39
C CYS A 116 16.02 -4.28 7.18
N VAL A 117 16.06 -4.55 8.49
CA VAL A 117 17.28 -4.38 9.30
C VAL A 117 18.36 -5.32 8.78
N SER A 118 18.04 -6.60 8.56
CA SER A 118 19.00 -7.57 8.02
C SER A 118 19.51 -7.17 6.63
N GLU A 119 18.61 -6.77 5.72
CA GLU A 119 18.97 -6.37 4.35
C GLU A 119 19.91 -5.18 4.31
N VAL A 120 19.66 -4.15 5.12
CA VAL A 120 20.43 -2.91 5.07
C VAL A 120 21.76 -3.00 5.84
N ILE A 121 21.89 -3.92 6.80
CA ILE A 121 23.10 -4.10 7.62
C ILE A 121 24.08 -5.11 7.02
N LYS A 122 23.60 -6.06 6.21
CA LYS A 122 24.46 -6.86 5.33
C LYS A 122 25.38 -5.95 4.52
#